data_AF-A0A3R7AEC1-F1
#
_entry.id   AF-A0A3R7AEC1-F1
#
_cell.length_a   1.000
_cell.length_b   1.000
_cell.length_c   1.000
_cell.angle_alpha   90.00
_cell.angle_beta   90.00
_cell.angle_gamma   90.00
#
_symmetry.space_group_name_H-M   'P 1'
#
loop_
_entity.id
_entity.type
_entity.pdbx_description
1 polymer ?
#
loop_
_entity_poly.entity_id
_entity_poly.type
_entity_poly.pdbx_seq_one_letter_code
_entity_poly.pdbx_strand_id
1 'polypeptide(L)' 'MWYARVQGMIVNGLIVSKLMVLIDRLTETIGKRIFMRGFEKAIEILDKYGEYGVFSWAPSMKKWLKDPDYIFWLGRSG' A
#
# COMPACT_ATOMS: atom_id res chain seq x y z
N MET A 1 -1.60 32.16 13.58
CA MET A 1 -2.61 31.72 12.57
C MET A 1 -2.30 32.23 11.16
N TRP A 2 -1.92 33.52 10.98
CA TRP A 2 -1.50 34.05 9.67
C TRP A 2 -0.22 33.41 9.10
N TYR A 3 0.77 33.14 9.96
CA TYR A 3 2.08 32.60 9.56
C TYR A 3 2.08 31.24 8.83
N ALA A 4 0.99 30.46 8.88
CA ALA A 4 0.94 29.12 8.28
C ALA A 4 0.08 29.02 7.02
N ARG A 5 -0.62 30.10 6.64
CA ARG A 5 -1.61 30.08 5.56
C ARG A 5 -1.41 31.29 4.64
N VAL A 6 -1.02 31.01 3.40
CA VAL A 6 -1.11 31.97 2.29
C VAL A 6 -2.19 31.42 1.36
N GLN A 7 -3.35 32.08 1.33
CA GLN A 7 -4.44 31.80 0.39
C GLN A 7 -5.01 30.35 0.42
N GLY A 8 -5.27 29.81 1.61
CA GLY A 8 -5.95 28.52 1.76
C GLY A 8 -5.07 27.28 1.58
N MET A 9 -3.80 27.45 1.22
CA MET A 9 -2.80 26.37 1.22
C MET A 9 -2.00 26.36 2.53
N ILE A 10 -1.79 25.17 3.07
CA ILE A 10 -0.87 24.94 4.20
C ILE A 10 0.51 24.72 3.61
N VAL A 11 1.38 25.73 3.69
CA VAL A 11 2.73 25.68 3.11
C VAL A 11 3.79 25.17 4.10
N ASN A 12 3.43 25.03 5.39
CA ASN A 12 4.36 24.55 6.40
C ASN A 12 4.46 23.01 6.37
N GLY A 13 5.62 22.49 5.98
CA GLY A 13 5.87 21.06 5.84
C GLY A 13 5.66 20.23 7.12
N LEU A 14 5.97 20.78 8.30
CA LEU A 14 5.73 20.09 9.59
C LEU A 14 4.24 19.97 9.92
N ILE A 15 3.42 20.94 9.50
CA ILE A 15 1.97 20.88 9.69
C ILE A 15 1.35 19.90 8.69
N VAL A 16 1.81 19.92 7.43
CA VAL A 16 1.36 18.99 6.39
C VAL A 16 1.68 17.55 6.78
N SER A 17 2.88 17.26 7.30
CA SER A 17 3.25 15.89 7.71
C SER A 17 2.38 15.37 8.85
N LYS A 18 2.11 16.19 9.87
CA LYS A 18 1.20 15.83 10.97
C LYS A 18 -0.23 15.57 10.48
N LEU A 19 -0.72 16.39 9.55
CA LEU A 19 -2.04 16.20 8.96
C LEU A 19 -2.13 14.92 8.13
N MET A 20 -1.08 14.58 7.37
CA MET A 20 -1.06 13.33 6.59
C MET A 20 -1.14 12.09 7.48
N VAL A 21 -0.44 12.06 8.62
CA VAL A 21 -0.56 10.95 9.59
C VAL A 21 -1.98 10.80 10.11
N LEU A 22 -2.68 11.92 10.36
CA LEU A 22 -4.07 11.89 10.82
C LEU A 22 -5.03 11.44 9.70
N ILE A 23 -4.84 11.93 8.48
CA ILE A 23 -5.62 11.51 7.30
C ILE A 23 -5.40 10.01 7.05
N ASP A 24 -4.17 9.51 7.16
CA ASP A 24 -3.88 8.09 6.99
C ASP A 24 -4.59 7.23 8.03
N ARG A 25 -4.64 7.68 9.30
CA ARG A 25 -5.40 7.01 10.37
C ARG A 25 -6.91 7.09 10.16
N LEU A 26 -7.42 8.23 9.69
CA LEU A 26 -8.85 8.45 9.44
C LEU A 26 -9.34 7.68 8.21
N THR A 27 -8.47 7.50 7.22
CA THR A 27 -8.74 6.73 5.99
C THR A 27 -8.35 5.25 6.12
N GLU A 28 -7.77 4.85 7.26
CA GLU A 28 -7.42 3.47 7.57
C GLU A 28 -8.69 2.66 7.86
N THR A 29 -9.24 2.05 6.81
CA THR A 29 -10.29 1.04 6.96
C THR A 29 -9.66 -0.33 7.22
N ILE A 30 -10.44 -1.24 7.82
CA ILE A 30 -10.06 -2.66 7.93
C ILE A 30 -9.67 -3.21 6.55
N GLY A 31 -10.39 -2.79 5.50
CA GLY A 31 -10.07 -3.15 4.11
C GLY A 31 -8.71 -2.62 3.64
N LYS A 32 -8.38 -1.34 3.91
CA LYS A 32 -7.06 -0.76 3.57
C LYS A 32 -5.93 -1.53 4.25
N ARG A 33 -6.09 -1.90 5.53
CA ARG A 33 -5.09 -2.69 6.27
C ARG A 33 -4.90 -4.09 5.68
N ILE A 34 -6.00 -4.78 5.39
CA ILE A 34 -5.98 -6.10 4.75
C ILE A 34 -5.26 -6.00 3.40
N PHE A 35 -5.64 -5.03 2.57
CA PHE A 35 -5.05 -4.85 1.26
C PHE A 35 -3.54 -4.56 1.34
N MET A 36 -3.10 -3.66 2.22
CA MET A 36 -1.67 -3.34 2.39
C MET A 36 -0.85 -4.55 2.83
N ARG A 37 -1.34 -5.33 3.80
CA ARG A 37 -0.69 -6.57 4.25
C ARG A 37 -0.57 -7.59 3.12
N GLY A 38 -1.62 -7.69 2.30
CA GLY A 38 -1.61 -8.54 1.12
C GLY A 38 -0.63 -8.08 0.05
N PHE A 39 -0.51 -6.76 -0.12
CA PHE A 39 0.39 -6.14 -1.08
C PHE A 39 1.86 -6.36 -0.70
N GLU A 40 2.21 -6.17 0.58
CA GLU A 40 3.53 -6.50 1.12
C GLU A 40 3.89 -7.96 0.85
N LYS A 41 2.97 -8.88 1.14
CA LYS A 41 3.16 -10.31 0.89
C LYS A 41 3.29 -10.64 -0.60
N ALA A 42 2.55 -9.96 -1.47
CA ALA A 42 2.68 -10.13 -2.92
C ALA A 42 4.06 -9.67 -3.42
N ILE A 43 4.62 -8.59 -2.86
CA ILE A 43 5.98 -8.13 -3.16
C ILE A 43 7.01 -9.17 -2.69
N GLU A 44 6.91 -9.68 -1.47
CA GLU A 44 7.81 -10.73 -0.97
C GLU A 44 7.82 -11.97 -1.86
N ILE A 45 6.65 -12.39 -2.34
CA ILE A 45 6.51 -13.52 -3.28
C ILE A 45 7.16 -13.17 -4.63
N LEU A 46 6.94 -11.96 -5.15
CA LEU A 46 7.54 -11.52 -6.41
C LEU A 46 9.07 -11.50 -6.34
N ASP A 47 9.61 -10.98 -5.25
CA ASP A 47 11.05 -10.88 -5.01
C ASP A 47 11.66 -12.28 -4.89
N LYS A 48 11.17 -13.07 -3.93
CA LYS A 48 11.67 -14.42 -3.66
C LYS A 48 11.58 -15.32 -4.88
N TYR A 49 10.40 -15.44 -5.50
CA TYR A 49 10.18 -16.41 -6.58
C TYR A 49 10.58 -15.89 -7.96
N GLY A 50 10.80 -14.58 -8.09
CA GLY A 50 11.39 -13.97 -9.28
C GLY A 50 12.80 -14.49 -9.52
N GLU A 51 13.61 -14.57 -8.47
CA GLU A 51 14.99 -15.08 -8.55
C GLU A 51 15.06 -16.57 -8.89
N TYR A 52 14.08 -17.37 -8.43
CA TYR A 52 14.03 -18.82 -8.68
C TYR A 52 13.40 -19.21 -10.04
N GLY A 53 13.07 -18.24 -10.90
CA GLY A 53 12.51 -18.52 -12.23
C GLY A 53 11.11 -19.14 -12.21
N VAL A 54 10.39 -19.04 -11.09
CA VAL A 54 9.06 -19.67 -10.93
C VAL A 54 8.05 -19.14 -11.94
N PHE A 55 8.15 -17.85 -12.28
CA PHE A 55 7.25 -17.22 -13.23
C PHE A 55 7.44 -17.70 -14.68
N SER A 56 8.50 -18.45 -14.98
CA SER A 56 8.71 -19.07 -16.29
C SER A 56 7.78 -20.28 -16.50
N TRP A 57 7.62 -21.13 -15.47
CA TRP A 57 6.74 -22.30 -15.53
C TRP A 57 5.33 -22.02 -14.98
N ALA A 58 5.17 -20.99 -14.15
CA ALA A 58 3.89 -20.53 -13.61
C ALA A 58 3.62 -19.05 -13.94
N PRO A 59 3.45 -18.68 -15.23
CA PRO A 59 3.23 -17.28 -15.63
C PRO A 59 1.91 -16.71 -15.08
N SER A 60 0.91 -17.57 -14.83
CA SER A 60 -0.37 -17.17 -14.22
C SER A 60 -0.20 -16.64 -12.79
N MET A 61 0.77 -17.15 -12.03
CA MET A 61 1.04 -16.68 -10.67
C MET A 61 1.50 -15.22 -10.67
N LYS A 62 2.30 -14.81 -11.66
CA LYS A 62 2.69 -13.41 -11.84
C LYS A 62 1.50 -12.50 -12.14
N LYS A 63 0.46 -13.02 -12.81
CA LYS A 63 -0.79 -12.27 -13.06
C LYS A 63 -1.61 -12.12 -11.79
N TRP A 64 -1.70 -13.18 -10.99
CA TRP A 64 -2.44 -13.19 -9.73
C TRP A 64 -1.83 -12.21 -8.72
N LEU A 65 -0.50 -12.11 -8.64
CA LEU A 65 0.19 -11.14 -7.77
C LEU A 65 -0.02 -9.67 -8.16
N LYS A 66 -0.69 -9.40 -9.28
CA LYS A 66 -1.13 -8.06 -9.70
C LYS A 66 -2.64 -7.86 -9.57
N ASP A 67 -3.37 -8.92 -9.28
CA ASP A 67 -4.83 -8.91 -9.18
C ASP A 67 -5.26 -8.36 -7.80
N PRO A 68 -6.06 -7.29 -7.73
CA PRO A 68 -6.45 -6.68 -6.46
C PRO A 68 -7.20 -7.61 -5.51
N ASP A 69 -8.04 -8.50 -6.05
CA ASP A 69 -8.83 -9.44 -5.23
C ASP A 69 -7.92 -10.52 -4.63
N TYR A 70 -6.97 -11.01 -5.42
CA TYR A 70 -5.95 -11.94 -4.93
C TYR A 70 -5.03 -11.30 -3.88
N ILE A 71 -4.62 -10.06 -4.09
CA ILE A 71 -3.84 -9.28 -3.10
C ILE A 71 -4.65 -9.13 -1.81
N PHE A 72 -5.92 -8.77 -1.90
CA PHE A 72 -6.78 -8.66 -0.73
C PHE A 72 -6.92 -10.00 0.01
N TRP A 73 -7.07 -11.11 -0.72
CA TRP A 73 -7.11 -12.46 -0.16
C TRP A 73 -5.80 -12.84 0.54
N LEU A 74 -4.63 -12.48 -0.02
CA LEU A 74 -3.33 -12.69 0.62
C LEU A 74 -3.22 -11.99 1.96
N GLY A 75 -3.77 -10.78 2.07
CA GLY A 75 -3.79 -10.01 3.30
C GLY A 75 -4.77 -10.53 4.35
N ARG A 76 -5.85 -11.19 3.91
CA ARG A 76 -6.86 -11.82 4.77
C ARG A 76 -6.39 -13.17 5.33
N SER A 77 -5.62 -13.93 4.57
CA SER A 77 -5.12 -15.26 4.91
C SER A 77 -3.81 -15.28 5.71
N GLY A 78 -3.22 -14.11 5.98
CA GLY A 78 -2.00 -13.94 6.76
C GLY A 78 -2.22 -13.78 8.26
#